data_AF-B7GIE3-F1
#
_entry.id   AF-B7GIE3-F1
#
_cell.length_a   1.000
_cell.length_b   1.000
_cell.length_c   1.000
_cell.angle_alpha   90.00
_cell.angle_beta   90.00
_cell.angle_gamma   90.00
#
_symmetry.space_group_name_H-M   'P 1'
#
loop_
_entity.id
_entity.type
_entity.pdbx_description
1 polymer ?
#
loop_
_entity_poly.entity_id
_entity_poly.type
_entity_poly.pdbx_seq_one_letter_code
_entity_poly.pdbx_strand_id
1 'polypeptide(L)'
;MDRYEKYRQHFLKNIRKRLEEWETVDEIAHQDVYRLLHSIAGTAAMIGMTDIGNYARQLMEQWGEDEEKKWKSSDVKERLSPLFQLCYEQQLGDVAHSEQGKKQGDEPTILLIDDDPSFLMYVKEQLEQNGWYVVAIADPVKAVASFYDVRPDCVVIDIHMGKKTGFEVLTFLKEKLKQQFVPMIMVSIDDRKETRMKSYQMGADDFIPKPFDIDEFIVRIYRQLERKQLIDELLLLDELTHVYNRKYLKQAYEQLKSDWHRTHEPFCLAVLDIDHFKRVNDQYGHLIGDVVLKQFAQFLKTNVRARDIVIRFGGEEFIVLLPATDAGEAFLVFERLREQFERIPFQSGETTFSCTFSTGIVEVNDPAKPIGHWIELADSALYKAKNTGRNCVVLAKQQETSFRRTVKVAIVDDDAIVRAIVADIVQKMFAKEKMALDLRTFRDGEQFMTSEWHQGKEPCLVILDGVMPKMDGLEVLQQLRNQKDSSRYKVIMLTARKSENDIARALELGADDYMTKPFKLLELEARIRHMLKRMN
;
A
#
# COMPACT_ATOMS: atom_id res chain seq x y z
N MET A 1 32.55 -19.89 8.60
CA MET A 1 31.23 -19.74 9.27
C MET A 1 31.49 -19.22 10.65
N ASP A 2 30.94 -18.04 10.96
CA ASP A 2 31.10 -17.39 12.25
C ASP A 2 30.49 -18.24 13.37
N ARG A 3 31.17 -18.34 14.53
CA ARG A 3 30.73 -19.13 15.68
C ARG A 3 29.33 -18.66 16.15
N TYR A 4 29.06 -17.37 16.01
CA TYR A 4 27.77 -16.75 16.35
C TYR A 4 26.62 -17.16 15.41
N GLU A 5 26.90 -17.39 14.13
CA GLU A 5 25.89 -17.81 13.16
C GLU A 5 25.32 -19.20 13.48
N LYS A 6 26.19 -20.13 13.91
CA LYS A 6 25.77 -21.46 14.37
C LYS A 6 24.89 -21.39 15.62
N TYR A 7 25.18 -20.48 16.54
CA TYR A 7 24.35 -20.26 17.74
C TYR A 7 23.00 -19.62 17.40
N ARG A 8 22.95 -18.67 16.46
CA ARG A 8 21.70 -18.07 15.94
C ARG A 8 20.80 -19.10 15.28
N GLN A 9 21.35 -19.95 14.42
CA GLN A 9 20.59 -21.03 13.77
C GLN A 9 20.04 -22.03 14.78
N HIS A 10 20.83 -22.42 15.78
CA HIS A 10 20.39 -23.32 16.84
C HIS A 10 19.30 -22.69 17.72
N PHE A 11 19.43 -21.39 18.03
CA PHE A 11 18.44 -20.62 18.77
C PHE A 11 17.08 -20.59 18.05
N LEU A 12 17.07 -20.24 16.76
CA LEU A 12 15.83 -20.22 15.96
C LEU A 12 15.22 -21.62 15.77
N LYS A 13 16.06 -22.65 15.62
CA LYS A 13 15.60 -24.04 15.53
C LYS A 13 14.87 -24.50 16.80
N ASN A 14 15.35 -24.08 17.97
CA ASN A 14 14.70 -24.39 19.25
C ASN A 14 13.33 -23.72 19.38
N ILE A 15 13.21 -22.47 18.93
CA ILE A 15 11.92 -21.74 18.90
C ILE A 15 10.95 -22.47 17.98
N ARG A 16 11.36 -22.81 16.74
CA ARG A 16 10.52 -23.55 15.78
C ARG A 16 9.96 -24.84 16.36
N LYS A 17 10.83 -25.66 16.97
CA LYS A 17 10.42 -26.93 17.57
C LYS A 17 9.33 -26.75 18.64
N ARG A 18 9.47 -25.74 19.50
CA ARG A 18 8.47 -25.45 20.55
C ARG A 18 7.12 -25.02 19.97
N LEU A 19 7.13 -24.27 18.87
CA LEU A 19 5.90 -23.85 18.19
C LEU A 19 5.20 -25.03 17.52
N GLU A 20 5.94 -25.91 16.86
CA GLU A 20 5.41 -27.15 16.27
C GLU A 20 4.73 -28.03 17.31
N GLU A 21 5.35 -28.17 18.50
CA GLU A 21 4.77 -28.91 19.64
C GLU A 21 3.44 -28.30 20.10
N TRP A 22 3.27 -26.98 20.00
CA TRP A 22 2.08 -26.27 20.46
C TRP A 22 0.97 -26.15 19.41
N GLU A 23 1.21 -26.56 18.16
CA GLU A 23 0.18 -26.53 17.13
C GLU A 23 -0.86 -27.64 17.26
N THR A 24 -0.49 -28.75 17.89
CA THR A 24 -1.33 -29.95 18.01
C THR A 24 -2.09 -30.01 19.33
N VAL A 25 -1.94 -28.99 20.18
CA VAL A 25 -2.51 -28.93 21.53
C VAL A 25 -3.49 -27.77 21.61
N ASP A 26 -4.67 -28.00 22.17
CA ASP A 26 -5.73 -26.98 22.29
C ASP A 26 -5.37 -25.89 23.32
N GLU A 27 -4.78 -26.30 24.44
CA GLU A 27 -4.42 -25.43 25.56
C GLU A 27 -2.94 -25.56 25.93
N ILE A 28 -2.27 -24.42 26.12
CA ILE A 28 -0.86 -24.32 26.52
C ILE A 28 -0.82 -23.72 27.92
N ALA A 29 -0.11 -24.38 28.85
CA ALA A 29 0.07 -23.86 30.19
C ALA A 29 0.90 -22.56 30.16
N HIS A 30 0.48 -21.53 30.91
CA HIS A 30 1.17 -20.25 30.95
C HIS A 30 2.65 -20.39 31.35
N GLN A 31 2.97 -21.31 32.27
CA GLN A 31 4.35 -21.61 32.66
C GLN A 31 5.24 -22.02 31.48
N ASP A 32 4.72 -22.78 30.52
CA ASP A 32 5.51 -23.22 29.36
C ASP A 32 5.75 -22.08 28.38
N VAL A 33 4.79 -21.17 28.23
CA VAL A 33 4.96 -19.95 27.43
C VAL A 33 5.95 -19.00 28.09
N TYR A 34 5.85 -18.82 29.41
CA TYR A 34 6.75 -17.97 30.18
C TYR A 34 8.18 -18.52 30.17
N ARG A 35 8.37 -19.85 30.28
CA ARG A 35 9.69 -20.50 30.13
C ARG A 35 10.29 -20.27 28.74
N LEU A 36 9.49 -20.33 27.68
CA LEU A 36 9.96 -20.04 26.33
C LEU A 36 10.42 -18.57 26.22
N LEU A 37 9.61 -17.62 26.68
CA LEU A 37 9.95 -16.19 26.66
C LEU A 37 11.21 -15.89 27.49
N HIS A 38 11.35 -16.48 28.68
CA HIS A 38 12.53 -16.34 29.51
C HIS A 38 13.78 -16.90 28.82
N SER A 39 13.66 -18.07 28.19
CA SER A 39 14.75 -18.68 27.39
C SER A 39 15.15 -17.79 26.22
N ILE A 40 14.17 -17.18 25.53
CA ILE A 40 14.39 -16.22 24.44
C ILE A 40 15.11 -14.97 24.96
N ALA A 41 14.60 -14.35 26.04
CA ALA A 41 15.16 -13.14 26.64
C ALA A 41 16.62 -13.31 27.09
N GLY A 42 16.97 -14.48 27.64
CA GLY A 42 18.33 -14.80 28.06
C GLY A 42 19.25 -15.11 26.89
N THR A 43 18.82 -15.98 25.98
CA THR A 43 19.68 -16.45 24.88
C THR A 43 19.89 -15.38 23.82
N ALA A 44 18.86 -14.60 23.47
CA ALA A 44 18.94 -13.54 22.46
C ALA A 44 19.93 -12.43 22.86
N ALA A 45 20.00 -12.09 24.15
CA ALA A 45 20.95 -11.11 24.67
C ALA A 45 22.42 -11.58 24.53
N MET A 46 22.70 -12.88 24.72
CA MET A 46 24.05 -13.42 24.61
C MET A 46 24.56 -13.49 23.16
N ILE A 47 23.67 -13.60 22.17
CA ILE A 47 24.02 -13.76 20.74
C ILE A 47 23.85 -12.46 19.94
N GLY A 48 23.70 -11.32 20.62
CA GLY A 48 23.60 -9.99 20.02
C GLY A 48 22.28 -9.68 19.32
N MET A 49 21.19 -10.38 19.68
CA MET A 49 19.84 -10.16 19.16
C MET A 49 18.99 -9.39 20.19
N THR A 50 19.43 -8.17 20.52
CA THR A 50 18.89 -7.38 21.64
C THR A 50 17.41 -7.08 21.51
N ASP A 51 16.91 -6.80 20.31
CA ASP A 51 15.50 -6.42 20.09
C ASP A 51 14.55 -7.58 20.39
N ILE A 52 14.91 -8.79 19.98
CA ILE A 52 14.17 -10.02 20.29
C ILE A 52 14.17 -10.27 21.80
N GLY A 53 15.33 -10.07 22.45
CA GLY A 53 15.45 -10.24 23.89
C GLY A 53 14.61 -9.22 24.68
N ASN A 54 14.61 -7.96 24.26
CA ASN A 54 13.84 -6.88 24.88
C ASN A 54 12.33 -7.11 24.70
N TYR A 55 11.89 -7.47 23.50
CA TYR A 55 10.48 -7.75 23.24
C TYR A 55 9.98 -8.96 24.05
N ALA A 56 10.79 -10.01 24.19
CA ALA A 56 10.45 -11.15 25.04
C ALA A 56 10.27 -10.75 26.52
N ARG A 57 11.14 -9.88 27.06
CA ARG A 57 10.98 -9.36 28.44
C ARG A 57 9.73 -8.51 28.60
N GLN A 58 9.45 -7.65 27.61
CA GLN A 58 8.23 -6.83 27.62
C GLN A 58 6.96 -7.71 27.66
N LEU A 59 6.92 -8.80 26.89
CA LEU A 59 5.81 -9.74 26.94
C LEU A 59 5.68 -10.43 28.31
N MET A 60 6.79 -10.80 28.94
CA MET A 60 6.79 -11.38 30.28
C MET A 60 6.26 -10.39 31.33
N GLU A 61 6.70 -9.14 31.29
CA GLU A 61 6.20 -8.08 32.18
C GLU A 61 4.70 -7.82 32.00
N GLN A 62 4.23 -7.81 30.75
CA GLN A 62 2.80 -7.61 30.45
C GLN A 62 1.92 -8.76 30.92
N TRP A 63 2.43 -10.00 30.92
CA TRP A 63 1.60 -11.17 31.20
C TRP A 63 1.66 -11.61 32.65
N GLY A 64 2.66 -11.14 33.41
CA GLY A 64 2.87 -11.52 34.80
C GLY A 64 3.24 -13.01 34.96
N GLU A 65 3.42 -13.46 36.20
CA GLU A 65 3.51 -14.88 36.53
C GLU A 65 2.14 -15.36 37.02
N ASP A 66 1.44 -16.13 36.18
CA ASP A 66 0.14 -16.72 36.52
C ASP A 66 0.18 -18.24 36.28
N GLU A 67 0.50 -18.99 37.34
CA GLU A 67 0.77 -20.43 37.26
C GLU A 67 -0.45 -21.28 36.87
N GLU A 68 -1.68 -20.79 37.06
CA GLU A 68 -2.91 -21.54 36.78
C GLU A 68 -3.51 -21.23 35.40
N LYS A 69 -3.04 -20.16 34.74
CA LYS A 69 -3.58 -19.73 33.44
C LYS A 69 -3.24 -20.72 32.32
N LYS A 70 -4.25 -21.00 31.49
CA LYS A 70 -4.10 -21.73 30.23
C LYS A 70 -4.45 -20.84 29.05
N TRP A 71 -3.71 -20.99 27.97
CA TRP A 71 -3.87 -20.21 26.75
C TRP A 71 -4.35 -21.10 25.61
N LYS A 72 -5.24 -20.59 24.77
CA LYS A 72 -5.49 -21.25 23.49
C LYS A 72 -4.26 -21.09 22.60
N SER A 73 -3.95 -22.14 21.82
CA SER A 73 -2.81 -22.10 20.89
C SER A 73 -2.87 -20.90 19.91
N SER A 74 -4.07 -20.53 19.45
CA SER A 74 -4.31 -19.35 18.60
C SER A 74 -3.84 -18.05 19.25
N ASP A 75 -4.15 -17.87 20.54
CA ASP A 75 -3.94 -16.62 21.26
C ASP A 75 -2.45 -16.42 21.58
N VAL A 76 -1.74 -17.52 21.85
CA VAL A 76 -0.28 -17.51 22.01
C VAL A 76 0.40 -17.13 20.70
N LYS A 77 -0.04 -17.71 19.57
CA LYS A 77 0.54 -17.41 18.25
C LYS A 77 0.35 -15.96 17.84
N GLU A 78 -0.85 -15.41 18.03
CA GLU A 78 -1.16 -14.00 17.73
C GLU A 78 -0.22 -13.06 18.50
N ARG A 79 -0.05 -13.28 19.80
CA ARG A 79 0.75 -12.37 20.63
C ARG A 79 2.26 -12.55 20.45
N LEU A 80 2.72 -13.75 20.11
CA LEU A 80 4.12 -14.00 19.78
C LEU A 80 4.47 -13.60 18.34
N SER A 81 3.48 -13.31 17.49
CA SER A 81 3.69 -12.94 16.09
C SER A 81 4.73 -11.83 15.87
N PRO A 82 4.72 -10.70 16.62
CA PRO A 82 5.74 -9.67 16.44
C PRO A 82 7.16 -10.14 16.81
N LEU A 83 7.28 -11.08 17.75
CA LEU A 83 8.56 -11.71 18.08
C LEU A 83 9.07 -12.55 16.90
N PHE A 84 8.17 -13.30 16.24
CA PHE A 84 8.51 -14.09 15.06
C PHE A 84 8.89 -13.22 13.87
N GLN A 85 8.22 -12.09 13.72
CA GLN A 85 8.56 -11.08 12.72
C GLN A 85 10.01 -10.61 12.90
N LEU A 86 10.39 -10.22 14.12
CA LEU A 86 11.76 -9.81 14.45
C LEU A 86 12.77 -10.95 14.18
N CYS A 87 12.42 -12.20 14.54
CA CYS A 87 13.25 -13.37 14.25
C CYS A 87 13.46 -13.58 12.74
N TYR A 88 12.44 -13.32 11.92
CA TYR A 88 12.49 -13.48 10.47
C TYR A 88 13.22 -12.31 9.78
N GLU A 89 13.04 -11.09 10.26
CA GLU A 89 13.78 -9.89 9.82
C GLU A 89 15.27 -10.00 10.13
N GLN A 90 15.65 -10.63 11.24
CA GLN A 90 17.05 -10.93 11.54
C GLN A 90 17.67 -11.97 10.57
N GLN A 91 16.88 -12.86 9.96
CA GLN A 91 17.36 -13.73 8.87
C GLN A 91 17.55 -12.96 7.55
N LEU A 92 16.89 -11.81 7.38
CA LEU A 92 17.15 -10.85 6.29
C LEU A 92 18.39 -9.97 6.58
N GLY A 93 18.80 -9.90 7.85
CA GLY A 93 19.72 -8.93 8.47
C GLY A 93 21.23 -9.16 8.28
N ASP A 94 21.68 -9.53 7.07
CA ASP A 94 22.98 -9.07 6.55
C ASP A 94 22.82 -7.78 5.70
N VAL A 95 21.60 -7.25 5.60
CA VAL A 95 21.28 -6.00 4.90
C VAL A 95 20.82 -4.96 5.93
N ALA A 96 21.78 -4.11 6.32
CA ALA A 96 21.67 -3.10 7.36
C ALA A 96 20.44 -2.18 7.26
N HIS A 97 19.68 -2.10 8.37
CA HIS A 97 18.76 -1.00 8.67
C HIS A 97 19.30 -0.24 9.89
N SER A 98 19.76 1.00 9.69
CA SER A 98 19.96 1.96 10.76
C SER A 98 18.66 2.73 11.00
N GLU A 99 18.36 2.97 12.28
CA GLU A 99 17.17 3.62 12.83
C GLU A 99 16.71 4.86 12.03
N GLN A 100 15.48 4.83 11.52
CA GLN A 100 14.81 5.97 10.90
C GLN A 100 13.79 6.55 11.90
N GLY A 101 13.84 7.87 12.11
CA GLY A 101 12.79 8.60 12.82
C GLY A 101 11.44 8.42 12.11
N LYS A 102 10.32 8.41 12.84
CA LYS A 102 9.00 8.30 12.20
C LYS A 102 8.60 9.65 11.60
N LYS A 103 8.40 9.70 10.28
CA LYS A 103 7.78 10.82 9.56
C LYS A 103 6.46 11.22 10.25
N GLN A 104 6.33 12.50 10.62
CA GLN A 104 5.13 13.04 11.26
C GLN A 104 4.34 13.86 10.22
N GLY A 105 3.35 13.24 9.59
CA GLY A 105 2.44 13.92 8.66
C GLY A 105 2.96 14.02 7.23
N ASP A 106 2.58 15.08 6.52
CA ASP A 106 2.81 15.30 5.08
C ASP A 106 4.03 16.20 4.80
N GLU A 107 4.96 16.25 5.75
CA GLU A 107 6.21 17.02 5.64
C GLU A 107 7.04 16.58 4.41
N PRO A 108 7.69 17.50 3.70
CA PRO A 108 8.59 17.16 2.60
C PRO A 108 9.71 16.22 3.04
N THR A 109 9.95 15.16 2.26
CA THR A 109 11.04 14.21 2.51
C THR A 109 12.28 14.62 1.70
N ILE A 110 13.43 14.81 2.37
CA ILE A 110 14.71 15.09 1.71
C ILE A 110 15.61 13.87 1.85
N LEU A 111 16.15 13.38 0.72
CA LEU A 111 17.17 12.33 0.71
C LEU A 111 18.55 12.96 0.54
N LEU A 112 19.37 12.88 1.58
CA LEU A 112 20.77 13.32 1.57
C LEU A 112 21.69 12.12 1.33
N ILE A 113 22.62 12.25 0.37
CA ILE A 113 23.59 11.21 0.03
C ILE A 113 24.99 11.82 0.06
N ASP A 114 25.82 11.37 0.99
CA ASP A 114 27.18 11.89 1.21
C ASP A 114 28.02 10.89 2.01
N ASP A 115 29.29 10.67 1.65
CA ASP A 115 30.12 9.68 2.35
C ASP A 115 30.70 10.16 3.69
N ASP A 116 30.50 11.43 4.06
CA ASP A 116 30.84 11.99 5.38
C ASP A 116 29.64 11.91 6.35
N PRO A 117 29.66 10.98 7.33
CA PRO A 117 28.57 10.83 8.29
C PRO A 117 28.40 12.04 9.21
N SER A 118 29.47 12.80 9.46
CA SER A 118 29.44 13.97 10.35
C SER A 118 28.71 15.11 9.66
N PHE A 119 29.02 15.33 8.38
CA PHE A 119 28.31 16.29 7.54
C PHE A 119 26.84 15.91 7.37
N LEU A 120 26.54 14.63 7.09
CA LEU A 120 25.17 14.13 7.01
C LEU A 120 24.36 14.42 8.27
N MET A 121 24.93 14.14 9.45
CA MET A 121 24.25 14.36 10.73
C MET A 121 23.99 15.85 10.98
N TYR A 122 24.99 16.70 10.73
CA TYR A 122 24.87 18.15 10.89
C TYR A 122 23.78 18.73 9.96
N VAL A 123 23.84 18.43 8.66
CA VAL A 123 22.85 18.93 7.70
C VAL A 123 21.46 18.38 8.01
N LYS A 124 21.36 17.10 8.36
CA LYS A 124 20.10 16.48 8.78
C LYS A 124 19.44 17.27 9.91
N GLU A 125 20.18 17.56 10.98
CA GLU A 125 19.66 18.30 12.13
C GLU A 125 19.13 19.70 11.72
N GLN A 126 19.88 20.42 10.88
CA GLN A 126 19.50 21.75 10.41
C GLN A 126 18.23 21.73 9.54
N LEU A 127 18.10 20.73 8.67
CA LEU A 127 16.92 20.59 7.81
C LEU A 127 15.69 20.11 8.59
N GLU A 128 15.84 19.20 9.56
CA GLU A 128 14.75 18.75 10.43
C GLU A 128 14.21 19.88 11.32
N GLN A 129 15.06 20.81 11.76
CA GLN A 129 14.64 22.03 12.46
C GLN A 129 13.74 22.95 11.61
N ASN A 130 13.79 22.82 10.28
CA ASN A 130 12.95 23.54 9.34
C ASN A 130 11.65 22.79 8.97
N GLY A 131 11.34 21.69 9.68
CA GLY A 131 10.09 20.94 9.50
C GLY A 131 10.11 20.01 8.28
N TRP A 132 11.29 19.55 7.87
CA TRP A 132 11.46 18.56 6.80
C TRP A 132 11.87 17.21 7.37
N TYR A 133 11.33 16.14 6.78
CA TYR A 133 11.76 14.79 7.12
C TYR A 133 13.03 14.44 6.33
N VAL A 134 14.11 14.08 7.01
CA VAL A 134 15.39 13.89 6.34
C VAL A 134 15.93 12.47 6.48
N VAL A 135 16.15 11.83 5.33
CA VAL A 135 16.80 10.53 5.24
C VAL A 135 18.23 10.75 4.76
N ALA A 136 19.20 10.47 5.63
CA ALA A 136 20.63 10.60 5.34
C ALA A 136 21.26 9.23 5.09
N ILE A 137 21.98 9.07 3.98
CA ILE A 137 22.57 7.80 3.57
C ILE A 137 24.02 8.00 3.12
N ALA A 138 24.94 7.33 3.83
CA ALA A 138 26.37 7.39 3.50
C ALA A 138 26.82 6.44 2.39
N ASP A 139 26.04 5.38 2.14
CA ASP A 139 26.37 4.37 1.13
C ASP A 139 25.58 4.63 -0.17
N PRO A 140 26.26 4.95 -1.30
CA PRO A 140 25.60 5.25 -2.56
C PRO A 140 24.79 4.06 -3.12
N VAL A 141 25.18 2.82 -2.83
CA VAL A 141 24.42 1.63 -3.25
C VAL A 141 23.12 1.51 -2.47
N LYS A 142 23.17 1.74 -1.16
CA LYS A 142 21.95 1.76 -0.32
C LYS A 142 21.04 2.91 -0.70
N ALA A 143 21.60 4.05 -1.09
CA ALA A 143 20.79 5.19 -1.51
C ALA A 143 19.90 4.85 -2.72
N VAL A 144 20.47 4.22 -3.75
CA VAL A 144 19.70 3.75 -4.92
C VAL A 144 18.63 2.73 -4.51
N ALA A 145 18.95 1.80 -3.61
CA ALA A 145 17.99 0.79 -3.14
C ALA A 145 16.83 1.40 -2.32
N SER A 146 17.14 2.37 -1.46
CA SER A 146 16.17 3.00 -0.56
C SER A 146 15.24 4.01 -1.23
N PHE A 147 15.59 4.52 -2.42
CA PHE A 147 14.85 5.59 -3.10
C PHE A 147 13.35 5.28 -3.23
N TYR A 148 13.00 4.02 -3.54
CA TYR A 148 11.61 3.58 -3.71
C TYR A 148 10.79 3.55 -2.42
N ASP A 149 11.46 3.30 -1.29
CA ASP A 149 10.83 3.24 0.03
C ASP A 149 10.73 4.65 0.64
N VAL A 150 11.78 5.45 0.47
CA VAL A 150 11.88 6.83 0.98
C VAL A 150 10.91 7.78 0.28
N ARG A 151 10.75 7.64 -1.05
CA ARG A 151 9.95 8.54 -1.92
C ARG A 151 10.25 10.02 -1.62
N PRO A 152 11.48 10.47 -1.90
CA PRO A 152 11.89 11.82 -1.56
C PRO A 152 11.21 12.87 -2.42
N ASP A 153 10.94 14.01 -1.81
CA ASP A 153 10.50 15.25 -2.45
C ASP A 153 11.66 16.11 -2.95
N CYS A 154 12.87 15.87 -2.44
CA CYS A 154 14.11 16.41 -3.00
C CYS A 154 15.27 15.46 -2.73
N VAL A 155 16.21 15.35 -3.67
CA VAL A 155 17.46 14.58 -3.48
C VAL A 155 18.66 15.50 -3.54
N VAL A 156 19.52 15.41 -2.53
CA VAL A 156 20.82 16.08 -2.49
C VAL A 156 21.91 15.01 -2.57
N ILE A 157 22.81 15.14 -3.55
CA ILE A 157 23.85 14.14 -3.82
C ILE A 157 25.22 14.81 -3.81
N ASP A 158 26.13 14.32 -2.97
CA ASP A 158 27.53 14.69 -3.04
C ASP A 158 28.22 14.04 -4.26
N ILE A 159 29.03 14.80 -4.98
CA ILE A 159 29.74 14.32 -6.16
C ILE A 159 30.87 13.34 -5.81
N HIS A 160 31.49 13.48 -4.63
CA HIS A 160 32.73 12.85 -4.23
C HIS A 160 32.54 11.86 -3.08
N MET A 161 32.06 10.64 -3.38
CA MET A 161 31.78 9.60 -2.38
C MET A 161 32.76 8.41 -2.43
N GLY A 162 34.04 8.68 -2.16
CA GLY A 162 35.10 7.66 -2.11
C GLY A 162 35.21 6.80 -3.39
N LYS A 163 34.73 5.55 -3.33
CA LYS A 163 34.85 4.56 -4.43
C LYS A 163 33.85 4.75 -5.58
N LYS A 164 32.74 5.45 -5.37
CA LYS A 164 31.73 5.74 -6.41
C LYS A 164 31.48 7.24 -6.46
N THR A 165 31.24 7.77 -7.64
CA THR A 165 30.91 9.20 -7.79
C THR A 165 29.41 9.47 -7.63
N GLY A 166 29.03 10.66 -7.15
CA GLY A 166 27.62 11.09 -7.15
C GLY A 166 26.99 11.09 -8.54
N PHE A 167 27.81 11.27 -9.59
CA PHE A 167 27.38 11.10 -10.97
C PHE A 167 26.92 9.67 -11.30
N GLU A 168 27.55 8.64 -10.73
CA GLU A 168 27.08 7.26 -10.90
C GLU A 168 25.72 7.05 -10.24
N VAL A 169 25.54 7.54 -9.01
CA VAL A 169 24.24 7.48 -8.30
C VAL A 169 23.16 8.18 -9.11
N LEU A 170 23.43 9.40 -9.58
CA LEU A 170 22.54 10.14 -10.46
C LEU A 170 22.24 9.34 -11.73
N THR A 171 23.20 8.65 -12.34
CA THR A 171 22.94 7.82 -13.54
C THR A 171 21.89 6.74 -13.27
N PHE A 172 21.90 6.10 -12.09
CA PHE A 172 20.90 5.10 -11.72
C PHE A 172 19.53 5.70 -11.39
N LEU A 173 19.49 6.90 -10.81
CA LEU A 173 18.24 7.53 -10.33
C LEU A 173 17.60 8.47 -11.37
N LYS A 174 18.34 8.97 -12.36
CA LYS A 174 17.93 10.04 -13.28
C LYS A 174 16.55 9.85 -13.90
N GLU A 175 16.31 8.68 -14.49
CA GLU A 175 15.04 8.40 -15.16
C GLU A 175 13.86 8.38 -14.19
N LYS A 176 14.09 7.89 -12.96
CA LYS A 176 13.06 7.85 -11.92
C LYS A 176 12.78 9.22 -11.33
N LEU A 177 13.82 9.99 -11.06
CA LEU A 177 13.70 11.37 -10.59
C LEU A 177 12.94 12.22 -11.60
N LYS A 178 13.25 12.08 -12.90
CA LYS A 178 12.49 12.75 -13.97
C LYS A 178 11.04 12.31 -14.05
N GLN A 179 10.76 11.01 -13.97
CA GLN A 179 9.39 10.48 -14.01
C GLN A 179 8.52 10.98 -12.85
N GLN A 180 9.12 11.23 -11.70
CA GLN A 180 8.43 11.68 -10.49
C GLN A 180 8.59 13.19 -10.23
N PHE A 181 9.21 13.92 -11.17
CA PHE A 181 9.54 15.33 -11.03
C PHE A 181 10.24 15.67 -9.70
N VAL A 182 11.06 14.74 -9.19
CA VAL A 182 11.81 14.94 -7.95
C VAL A 182 13.04 15.79 -8.26
N PRO A 183 13.14 17.01 -7.70
CA PRO A 183 14.28 17.88 -7.93
C PRO A 183 15.57 17.28 -7.37
N MET A 184 16.65 17.43 -8.13
CA MET A 184 17.99 17.00 -7.74
C MET A 184 18.93 18.19 -7.53
N ILE A 185 19.62 18.21 -6.40
CA ILE A 185 20.69 19.14 -6.09
C ILE A 185 22.01 18.38 -5.99
N MET A 186 23.03 18.82 -6.73
CA MET A 186 24.38 18.29 -6.62
C MET A 186 25.23 19.15 -5.68
N VAL A 187 25.98 18.52 -4.80
CA VAL A 187 26.89 19.19 -3.85
C VAL A 187 28.32 18.72 -4.11
N SER A 188 29.28 19.62 -4.04
CA SER A 188 30.67 19.28 -4.41
C SER A 188 31.70 20.18 -3.76
N ILE A 189 32.82 19.61 -3.31
CA ILE A 189 34.03 20.38 -2.96
C ILE A 189 34.75 20.95 -4.20
N ASP A 190 34.48 20.40 -5.38
CA ASP A 190 35.02 20.87 -6.65
C ASP A 190 34.04 21.86 -7.34
N ASP A 191 34.32 23.16 -7.21
CA ASP A 191 33.54 24.25 -7.80
C ASP A 191 34.03 24.68 -9.20
N ARG A 192 34.83 23.87 -9.88
CA ARG A 192 35.25 24.19 -11.24
C ARG A 192 34.07 24.20 -12.21
N LYS A 193 34.15 25.08 -13.21
CA LYS A 193 33.13 25.26 -14.25
C LYS A 193 32.77 23.94 -14.92
N GLU A 194 33.75 23.08 -15.19
CA GLU A 194 33.54 21.79 -15.85
C GLU A 194 32.65 20.87 -15.03
N THR A 195 32.90 20.76 -13.72
CA THR A 195 32.12 19.93 -12.79
C THR A 195 30.70 20.45 -12.65
N ARG A 196 30.54 21.78 -12.51
CA ARG A 196 29.22 22.43 -12.46
C ARG A 196 28.41 22.21 -13.74
N MET A 197 29.03 22.39 -14.91
CA MET A 197 28.39 22.16 -16.21
C MET A 197 27.98 20.70 -16.39
N LYS A 198 28.83 19.76 -15.97
CA LYS A 198 28.52 18.33 -16.03
C LYS A 198 27.31 17.97 -15.17
N SER A 199 27.18 18.54 -13.98
CA SER A 199 26.01 18.36 -13.11
C SER A 199 24.70 18.74 -13.80
N TYR A 200 24.65 19.93 -14.40
CA TYR A 200 23.45 20.38 -15.14
C TYR A 200 23.17 19.50 -16.37
N GLN A 201 24.20 19.12 -17.14
CA GLN A 201 24.04 18.21 -18.28
C GLN A 201 23.50 16.83 -17.88
N MET A 202 23.83 16.38 -16.68
CA MET A 202 23.31 15.13 -16.14
C MET A 202 21.89 15.24 -15.60
N GLY A 203 21.32 16.44 -15.54
CA GLY A 203 19.93 16.70 -15.18
C GLY A 203 19.73 17.16 -13.74
N ALA A 204 20.78 17.64 -13.08
CA ALA A 204 20.63 18.33 -11.80
C ALA A 204 19.89 19.65 -11.98
N ASP A 205 19.02 19.99 -11.03
CA ASP A 205 18.27 21.25 -11.00
C ASP A 205 19.05 22.37 -10.32
N ASP A 206 19.98 22.02 -9.43
CA ASP A 206 20.89 22.96 -8.81
C ASP A 206 22.27 22.35 -8.51
N PHE A 207 23.25 23.22 -8.30
CA PHE A 207 24.61 22.86 -7.90
C PHE A 207 25.06 23.79 -6.77
N ILE A 208 25.62 23.21 -5.70
CA ILE A 208 26.06 23.95 -4.51
C ILE A 208 27.51 23.56 -4.16
N PRO A 209 28.46 24.51 -4.18
CA PRO A 209 29.84 24.24 -3.80
C PRO A 209 30.00 24.12 -2.28
N LYS A 210 30.90 23.25 -1.82
CA LYS A 210 31.32 23.11 -0.42
C LYS A 210 32.62 23.88 -0.15
N PRO A 211 32.77 24.53 1.02
CA PRO A 211 31.74 24.72 2.04
C PRO A 211 30.66 25.72 1.58
N PHE A 212 29.42 25.56 2.04
CA PHE A 212 28.32 26.46 1.77
C PHE A 212 27.72 27.01 3.08
N ASP A 213 27.05 28.15 2.96
CA ASP A 213 26.22 28.70 4.02
C ASP A 213 24.94 27.86 4.18
N ILE A 214 24.62 27.47 5.41
CA ILE A 214 23.49 26.56 5.69
C ILE A 214 22.14 27.22 5.40
N ASP A 215 22.02 28.54 5.62
CA ASP A 215 20.80 29.28 5.35
C ASP A 215 20.57 29.40 3.84
N GLU A 216 21.62 29.66 3.06
CA GLU A 216 21.54 29.63 1.58
C GLU A 216 21.13 28.23 1.08
N PHE A 217 21.71 27.17 1.66
CA PHE A 217 21.41 25.79 1.30
C PHE A 217 19.93 25.45 1.55
N ILE A 218 19.39 25.84 2.71
CA ILE A 218 17.96 25.69 3.06
C ILE A 218 17.08 26.43 2.05
N VAL A 219 17.38 27.70 1.74
CA VAL A 219 16.60 28.49 0.77
C VAL A 219 16.56 27.83 -0.62
N ARG A 220 17.69 27.27 -1.06
CA ARG A 220 17.77 26.56 -2.35
C ARG A 220 16.92 25.29 -2.36
N ILE A 221 16.93 24.51 -1.28
CA ILE A 221 16.06 23.33 -1.14
C ILE A 221 14.59 23.75 -1.13
N TYR A 222 14.23 24.77 -0.35
CA TYR A 222 12.86 25.27 -0.25
C TYR A 222 12.29 25.62 -1.63
N ARG A 223 13.05 26.35 -2.46
CA ARG A 223 12.66 26.70 -3.84
C ARG A 223 12.41 25.46 -4.71
N GLN A 224 13.21 24.40 -4.54
CA GLN A 224 13.01 23.17 -5.30
C GLN A 224 11.75 22.41 -4.87
N LEU A 225 11.48 22.37 -3.57
CA LEU A 225 10.28 21.77 -3.01
C LEU A 225 9.00 22.52 -3.46
N GLU A 226 9.01 23.85 -3.43
CA GLU A 226 7.90 24.67 -3.91
C GLU A 226 7.60 24.41 -5.40
N ARG A 227 8.64 24.32 -6.23
CA ARG A 227 8.50 23.99 -7.66
C ARG A 227 7.91 22.58 -7.86
N LYS A 228 8.34 21.61 -7.04
CA LYS A 228 7.78 20.24 -7.08
C LYS A 228 6.30 20.26 -6.72
N GLN A 229 5.92 20.95 -5.65
CA GLN A 229 4.52 21.05 -5.21
C GLN A 229 3.63 21.63 -6.32
N LEU A 230 4.07 22.69 -7.00
CA LEU A 230 3.32 23.26 -8.13
C LEU A 230 3.13 22.24 -9.27
N ILE A 231 4.16 21.47 -9.61
CA ILE A 231 4.05 20.42 -10.64
C ILE A 231 3.08 19.34 -10.18
N ASP A 232 3.19 18.90 -8.94
CA ASP A 232 2.32 17.87 -8.37
C ASP A 232 0.84 18.35 -8.36
N GLU A 233 0.57 19.62 -8.09
CA GLU A 233 -0.76 20.24 -8.20
C GLU A 233 -1.31 20.21 -9.64
N LEU A 234 -0.49 20.55 -10.64
CA LEU A 234 -0.90 20.48 -12.05
C LEU A 234 -1.24 19.05 -12.49
N LEU A 235 -0.62 18.04 -11.86
CA LEU A 235 -0.91 16.63 -12.09
C LEU A 235 -2.21 16.13 -11.43
N LEU A 236 -2.95 16.99 -10.72
CA LEU A 236 -4.22 16.67 -10.05
C LEU A 236 -5.45 16.93 -10.93
N LEU A 237 -5.29 17.53 -12.11
CA LEU A 237 -6.40 17.77 -13.05
C LEU A 237 -6.53 16.62 -14.07
N ASP A 238 -7.75 16.39 -14.56
CA ASP A 238 -8.03 15.49 -15.67
C ASP A 238 -7.77 16.20 -17.01
N GLU A 239 -6.96 15.56 -17.87
CA GLU A 239 -6.52 16.15 -19.15
C GLU A 239 -7.69 16.51 -20.08
N LEU A 240 -8.75 15.70 -20.07
CA LEU A 240 -9.89 15.91 -20.97
C LEU A 240 -10.87 16.95 -20.43
N THR A 241 -11.21 16.85 -19.15
CA THR A 241 -12.36 17.55 -18.54
C THR A 241 -11.98 18.73 -17.66
N HIS A 242 -10.71 18.84 -17.25
CA HIS A 242 -10.17 19.92 -16.40
C HIS A 242 -10.89 20.09 -15.05
N VAL A 243 -11.62 19.07 -14.61
CA VAL A 243 -11.95 18.86 -13.20
C VAL A 243 -10.83 18.07 -12.54
N TYR A 244 -10.88 17.88 -11.23
CA TYR A 244 -9.86 17.08 -10.56
C TYR A 244 -9.88 15.62 -11.03
N ASN A 245 -8.74 14.96 -11.03
CA ASN A 245 -8.64 13.55 -11.36
C ASN A 245 -8.71 12.68 -10.10
N ARG A 246 -8.84 11.36 -10.29
CA ARG A 246 -8.95 10.38 -9.20
C ARG A 246 -7.85 10.46 -8.12
N LYS A 247 -6.66 11.01 -8.42
CA LYS A 247 -5.57 11.11 -7.43
C LYS A 247 -5.90 12.15 -6.35
N TYR A 248 -6.57 13.24 -6.73
CA TYR A 248 -6.94 14.32 -5.81
C TYR A 248 -7.96 13.89 -4.76
N LEU A 249 -8.76 12.86 -5.06
CA LEU A 249 -9.85 12.41 -4.21
C LEU A 249 -9.42 12.10 -2.78
N LYS A 250 -8.25 11.45 -2.59
CA LYS A 250 -7.74 11.13 -1.26
C LYS A 250 -7.40 12.40 -0.46
N GLN A 251 -6.73 13.36 -1.11
CA GLN A 251 -6.36 14.64 -0.50
C GLN A 251 -7.60 15.44 -0.13
N ALA A 252 -8.56 15.55 -1.04
CA ALA A 252 -9.83 16.24 -0.79
C ALA A 252 -10.60 15.63 0.40
N TYR A 253 -10.62 14.29 0.51
CA TYR A 253 -11.29 13.63 1.63
C TYR A 253 -10.60 13.87 2.98
N GLU A 254 -9.27 13.86 3.05
CA GLU A 254 -8.55 14.19 4.29
C GLU A 254 -8.79 15.65 4.72
N GLN A 255 -8.89 16.58 3.76
CA GLN A 255 -9.29 17.96 4.05
C GLN A 255 -10.70 18.03 4.65
N LEU A 256 -11.68 17.36 4.04
CA LEU A 256 -13.06 17.31 4.58
C LEU A 256 -13.14 16.66 5.96
N LYS A 257 -12.32 15.63 6.20
CA LYS A 257 -12.21 15.00 7.53
C LYS A 257 -11.68 15.98 8.57
N SER A 258 -10.64 16.74 8.23
CA SER A 258 -10.10 17.78 9.10
C SER A 258 -11.14 18.86 9.41
N ASP A 259 -11.89 19.29 8.38
CA ASP A 259 -12.98 20.26 8.54
C ASP A 259 -14.11 19.72 9.42
N TRP A 260 -14.52 18.47 9.20
CA TRP A 260 -15.54 17.81 10.03
C TRP A 260 -15.11 17.74 11.50
N HIS A 261 -13.86 17.40 11.80
CA HIS A 261 -13.37 17.40 13.18
C HIS A 261 -13.42 18.79 13.84
N ARG A 262 -13.33 19.86 13.04
CA ARG A 262 -13.38 21.24 13.51
C ARG A 262 -14.81 21.77 13.64
N THR A 263 -15.67 21.53 12.66
CA THR A 263 -17.00 22.15 12.57
C THR A 263 -18.15 21.23 12.95
N HIS A 264 -17.92 19.91 12.93
CA HIS A 264 -18.94 18.86 13.05
C HIS A 264 -20.06 18.95 12.00
N GLU A 265 -19.83 19.66 10.89
CA GLU A 265 -20.79 19.76 9.79
C GLU A 265 -20.73 18.50 8.91
N PRO A 266 -21.88 17.90 8.53
CA PRO A 266 -21.91 16.71 7.69
C PRO A 266 -21.38 17.02 6.30
N PHE A 267 -20.86 16.02 5.59
CA PHE A 267 -20.55 16.14 4.17
C PHE A 267 -21.01 14.89 3.42
N CYS A 268 -21.34 15.08 2.15
CA CYS A 268 -21.79 14.00 1.28
C CYS A 268 -20.75 13.64 0.22
N LEU A 269 -20.80 12.38 -0.21
CA LEU A 269 -20.11 11.88 -1.39
C LEU A 269 -21.16 11.36 -2.37
N ALA A 270 -21.11 11.85 -3.60
CA ALA A 270 -21.95 11.38 -4.70
C ALA A 270 -21.07 10.70 -5.76
N VAL A 271 -21.48 9.51 -6.22
CA VAL A 271 -20.91 8.82 -7.37
C VAL A 271 -21.90 8.92 -8.53
N LEU A 272 -21.43 9.40 -9.67
CA LEU A 272 -22.22 9.68 -10.86
C LEU A 272 -21.70 8.87 -12.04
N ASP A 273 -22.61 8.48 -12.93
CA ASP A 273 -22.29 7.77 -14.16
C ASP A 273 -23.22 8.23 -15.29
N ILE A 274 -22.65 8.55 -16.45
CA ILE A 274 -23.42 8.97 -17.62
C ILE A 274 -24.12 7.74 -18.21
N ASP A 275 -25.45 7.79 -18.25
CA ASP A 275 -26.26 6.65 -18.65
C ASP A 275 -26.02 6.29 -20.12
N HIS A 276 -25.78 5.00 -20.37
CA HIS A 276 -25.59 4.46 -21.71
C HIS A 276 -24.45 5.11 -22.51
N PHE A 277 -23.42 5.65 -21.85
CA PHE A 277 -22.31 6.33 -22.53
C PHE A 277 -21.58 5.47 -23.57
N LYS A 278 -21.46 4.16 -23.33
CA LYS A 278 -20.96 3.22 -24.35
C LYS A 278 -21.77 3.29 -25.67
N ARG A 279 -23.11 3.39 -25.60
CA ARG A 279 -23.96 3.52 -26.80
C ARG A 279 -23.71 4.85 -27.52
N VAL A 280 -23.42 5.92 -26.78
CA VAL A 280 -23.04 7.22 -27.36
C VAL A 280 -21.74 7.07 -28.17
N ASN A 281 -20.73 6.43 -27.58
CA ASN A 281 -19.46 6.16 -28.30
C ASN A 281 -19.66 5.25 -29.51
N ASP A 282 -20.42 4.18 -29.36
CA ASP A 282 -20.65 3.21 -30.44
C ASP A 282 -21.46 3.82 -31.60
N GLN A 283 -22.37 4.77 -31.32
CA GLN A 283 -23.26 5.38 -32.31
C GLN A 283 -22.69 6.66 -32.95
N TYR A 284 -22.04 7.52 -32.16
CA TYR A 284 -21.60 8.85 -32.59
C TYR A 284 -20.08 9.00 -32.63
N GLY A 285 -19.33 7.98 -32.18
CA GLY A 285 -17.88 7.97 -32.15
C GLY A 285 -17.29 8.61 -30.89
N HIS A 286 -16.05 8.22 -30.57
CA HIS A 286 -15.35 8.66 -29.36
C HIS A 286 -15.15 10.17 -29.25
N LEU A 287 -14.97 10.88 -30.37
CA LEU A 287 -14.84 12.35 -30.36
C LEU A 287 -16.10 13.04 -29.83
N ILE A 288 -17.28 12.49 -30.14
CA ILE A 288 -18.55 13.00 -29.60
C ILE A 288 -18.69 12.60 -28.14
N GLY A 289 -18.27 11.39 -27.76
CA GLY A 289 -18.18 11.01 -26.35
C GLY A 289 -17.31 11.96 -25.52
N ASP A 290 -16.17 12.38 -26.05
CA ASP A 290 -15.29 13.35 -25.40
C ASP A 290 -15.96 14.72 -25.23
N VAL A 291 -16.75 15.16 -26.22
CA VAL A 291 -17.56 16.39 -26.11
C VAL A 291 -18.60 16.26 -24.98
N VAL A 292 -19.28 15.12 -24.89
CA VAL A 292 -20.25 14.84 -23.82
C VAL A 292 -19.57 14.89 -22.45
N LEU A 293 -18.41 14.25 -22.29
CA LEU A 293 -17.64 14.26 -21.03
C LEU A 293 -17.21 15.66 -20.61
N LYS A 294 -16.69 16.46 -21.55
CA LYS A 294 -16.30 17.86 -21.32
C LYS A 294 -17.47 18.71 -20.88
N GLN A 295 -18.59 18.61 -21.59
CA GLN A 295 -19.78 19.37 -21.25
C GLN A 295 -20.40 18.92 -19.92
N PHE A 296 -20.42 17.62 -19.63
CA PHE A 296 -20.89 17.10 -18.34
C PHE A 296 -20.04 17.61 -17.17
N ALA A 297 -18.71 17.55 -17.29
CA ALA A 297 -17.81 18.06 -16.27
C ALA A 297 -17.97 19.58 -16.05
N GLN A 298 -18.06 20.36 -17.13
CA GLN A 298 -18.29 21.80 -17.05
C GLN A 298 -19.68 22.12 -16.47
N PHE A 299 -20.69 21.33 -16.83
CA PHE A 299 -22.04 21.44 -16.29
C PHE A 299 -22.04 21.22 -14.77
N LEU A 300 -21.42 20.15 -14.28
CA LEU A 300 -21.27 19.91 -12.84
C LEU A 300 -20.57 21.08 -12.17
N LYS A 301 -19.38 21.46 -12.66
CA LYS A 301 -18.55 22.53 -12.08
C LYS A 301 -19.27 23.89 -12.00
N THR A 302 -20.14 24.20 -12.96
CA THR A 302 -20.87 25.49 -13.00
C THR A 302 -22.13 25.47 -12.13
N ASN A 303 -22.70 24.30 -11.85
CA ASN A 303 -23.98 24.18 -11.15
C ASN A 303 -23.88 23.67 -9.70
N VAL A 304 -22.69 23.26 -9.25
CA VAL A 304 -22.36 23.02 -7.83
C VAL A 304 -21.75 24.27 -7.19
N ARG A 305 -21.63 24.30 -5.86
CA ARG A 305 -21.04 25.44 -5.12
C ARG A 305 -19.52 25.48 -5.34
N ALA A 306 -18.92 26.66 -5.19
CA ALA A 306 -17.46 26.81 -5.34
C ALA A 306 -16.64 25.94 -4.37
N ARG A 307 -17.22 25.57 -3.23
CA ARG A 307 -16.63 24.66 -2.24
C ARG A 307 -16.80 23.18 -2.56
N ASP A 308 -17.71 22.84 -3.48
CA ASP A 308 -17.98 21.45 -3.86
C ASP A 308 -16.89 20.99 -4.83
N ILE A 309 -16.42 19.76 -4.66
CA ILE A 309 -15.25 19.25 -5.38
C ILE A 309 -15.72 18.24 -6.42
N VAL A 310 -15.53 18.57 -7.70
CA VAL A 310 -15.85 17.68 -8.83
C VAL A 310 -14.60 16.93 -9.28
N ILE A 311 -14.70 15.60 -9.35
CA ILE A 311 -13.60 14.70 -9.65
C ILE A 311 -14.04 13.73 -10.75
N ARG A 312 -13.23 13.58 -11.81
CA ARG A 312 -13.39 12.48 -12.76
C ARG A 312 -12.68 11.24 -12.21
N PHE A 313 -13.46 10.22 -11.87
CA PHE A 313 -12.98 9.03 -11.18
C PHE A 313 -12.58 7.91 -12.16
N GLY A 314 -13.37 7.75 -13.22
CA GLY A 314 -13.20 6.75 -14.26
C GLY A 314 -13.43 7.31 -15.66
N GLY A 315 -13.73 6.43 -16.62
CA GLY A 315 -13.99 6.81 -18.01
C GLY A 315 -15.20 7.75 -18.13
N GLU A 316 -16.36 7.27 -17.67
CA GLU A 316 -17.65 7.97 -17.63
C GLU A 316 -18.16 8.26 -16.21
N GLU A 317 -17.32 7.96 -15.21
CA GLU A 317 -17.65 8.02 -13.79
C GLU A 317 -17.07 9.28 -13.13
N PHE A 318 -17.91 9.97 -12.36
CA PHE A 318 -17.54 11.18 -11.63
C PHE A 318 -17.87 11.03 -10.15
N ILE A 319 -17.08 11.68 -9.31
CA ILE A 319 -17.35 11.84 -7.88
C ILE A 319 -17.50 13.32 -7.58
N VAL A 320 -18.51 13.66 -6.78
CA VAL A 320 -18.68 15.00 -6.23
C VAL A 320 -18.67 14.91 -4.71
N LEU A 321 -17.82 15.71 -4.08
CA LEU A 321 -17.80 15.88 -2.63
C LEU A 321 -18.50 17.19 -2.27
N LEU A 322 -19.45 17.13 -1.33
CA LEU A 322 -20.27 18.27 -0.90
C LEU A 322 -20.00 18.58 0.58
N PRO A 323 -19.08 19.51 0.89
CA PRO A 323 -18.82 19.93 2.26
C PRO A 323 -20.06 20.58 2.89
N ALA A 324 -20.25 20.40 4.20
CA ALA A 324 -21.33 21.02 4.97
C ALA A 324 -22.71 20.85 4.30
N THR A 325 -23.02 19.61 3.92
CA THR A 325 -24.22 19.22 3.15
C THR A 325 -24.67 17.84 3.62
N ASP A 326 -25.94 17.72 4.05
CA ASP A 326 -26.54 16.44 4.46
C ASP A 326 -27.12 15.66 3.26
N ALA A 327 -27.53 14.40 3.48
CA ALA A 327 -28.07 13.54 2.44
C ALA A 327 -29.30 14.14 1.72
N GLY A 328 -30.18 14.83 2.46
CA GLY A 328 -31.39 15.42 1.90
C GLY A 328 -31.08 16.60 1.00
N GLU A 329 -30.20 17.49 1.44
CA GLU A 329 -29.71 18.62 0.64
C GLU A 329 -28.98 18.13 -0.61
N ALA A 330 -28.09 17.15 -0.47
CA ALA A 330 -27.38 16.55 -1.60
C ALA A 330 -28.35 15.92 -2.61
N PHE A 331 -29.36 15.19 -2.15
CA PHE A 331 -30.40 14.61 -3.00
C PHE A 331 -31.11 15.68 -3.85
N LEU A 332 -31.52 16.79 -3.24
CA LEU A 332 -32.17 17.90 -3.95
C LEU A 332 -31.24 18.55 -4.98
N VAL A 333 -29.95 18.70 -4.66
CA VAL A 333 -28.95 19.23 -5.59
C VAL A 333 -28.86 18.32 -6.82
N PHE A 334 -28.70 17.01 -6.65
CA PHE A 334 -28.53 16.10 -7.79
C PHE A 334 -29.81 15.86 -8.57
N GLU A 335 -30.99 15.87 -7.96
CA GLU A 335 -32.25 15.81 -8.72
C GLU A 335 -32.40 17.03 -9.64
N ARG A 336 -32.08 18.23 -9.13
CA ARG A 336 -32.05 19.45 -9.97
C ARG A 336 -31.04 19.33 -11.11
N LEU A 337 -29.82 18.86 -10.81
CA LEU A 337 -28.78 18.69 -11.83
C LEU A 337 -29.19 17.67 -12.90
N ARG A 338 -29.85 16.58 -12.49
CA ARG A 338 -30.34 15.52 -13.36
C ARG A 338 -31.35 16.06 -14.38
N GLU A 339 -32.37 16.77 -13.90
CA GLU A 339 -33.39 17.37 -14.77
C GLU A 339 -32.82 18.42 -15.73
N GLN A 340 -31.82 19.19 -15.29
CA GLN A 340 -31.16 20.20 -16.10
C GLN A 340 -30.29 19.57 -17.19
N PHE A 341 -29.51 18.54 -16.86
CA PHE A 341 -28.60 17.90 -17.81
C PHE A 341 -29.34 17.15 -18.92
N GLU A 342 -30.46 16.49 -18.59
CA GLU A 342 -31.30 15.78 -19.56
C GLU A 342 -31.81 16.69 -20.70
N ARG A 343 -31.90 17.99 -20.45
CA ARG A 343 -32.37 19.00 -21.41
C ARG A 343 -31.25 19.58 -22.28
N ILE A 344 -29.99 19.23 -22.04
CA ILE A 344 -28.86 19.72 -22.82
C ILE A 344 -28.78 18.94 -24.14
N PRO A 345 -28.96 19.60 -25.31
CA PRO A 345 -28.83 18.92 -26.59
C PRO A 345 -27.35 18.77 -26.97
N PHE A 346 -26.98 17.55 -27.38
CA PHE A 346 -25.71 17.23 -28.01
C PHE A 346 -25.91 17.07 -29.51
N GLN A 347 -24.95 17.56 -30.30
CA GLN A 347 -25.01 17.50 -31.77
C GLN A 347 -23.88 16.62 -32.31
N SER A 348 -24.24 15.74 -33.25
CA SER A 348 -23.30 14.94 -34.06
C SER A 348 -23.73 15.04 -35.52
N GLY A 349 -23.12 15.97 -36.27
CA GLY A 349 -23.57 16.31 -37.62
C GLY A 349 -24.98 16.91 -37.59
N GLU A 350 -25.92 16.32 -38.34
CA GLU A 350 -27.33 16.75 -38.37
C GLU A 350 -28.18 16.11 -37.25
N THR A 351 -27.63 15.13 -36.51
CA THR A 351 -28.39 14.43 -35.46
C THR A 351 -28.24 15.15 -34.12
N THR A 352 -29.38 15.41 -33.46
CA THR A 352 -29.43 15.93 -32.08
C THR A 352 -29.89 14.83 -31.14
N PHE A 353 -29.23 14.69 -29.99
CA PHE A 353 -29.58 13.74 -28.94
C PHE A 353 -29.38 14.36 -27.56
N SER A 354 -29.88 13.72 -26.50
CA SER A 354 -29.61 14.10 -25.12
C SER A 354 -29.03 12.92 -24.35
N CYS A 355 -28.40 13.22 -23.22
CA CYS A 355 -27.86 12.22 -22.30
C CYS A 355 -28.46 12.43 -20.91
N THR A 356 -28.56 11.35 -20.15
CA THR A 356 -28.94 11.37 -18.74
C THR A 356 -27.78 10.86 -17.90
N PHE A 357 -27.85 11.03 -16.58
CA PHE A 357 -26.92 10.40 -15.66
C PHE A 357 -27.66 9.87 -14.44
N SER A 358 -27.10 8.84 -13.83
CA SER A 358 -27.59 8.27 -12.58
C SER A 358 -26.62 8.64 -11.45
N THR A 359 -27.14 8.78 -10.22
CA THR A 359 -26.33 9.18 -9.05
C THR A 359 -26.64 8.31 -7.84
N GLY A 360 -25.59 7.84 -7.18
CA GLY A 360 -25.65 7.27 -5.83
C GLY A 360 -25.03 8.22 -4.82
N ILE A 361 -25.75 8.54 -3.73
CA ILE A 361 -25.31 9.50 -2.71
C ILE A 361 -25.17 8.81 -1.37
N VAL A 362 -24.10 9.12 -0.64
CA VAL A 362 -23.92 8.73 0.76
C VAL A 362 -23.53 9.93 1.60
N GLU A 363 -24.15 10.05 2.78
CA GLU A 363 -23.71 10.97 3.82
C GLU A 363 -22.60 10.32 4.65
N VAL A 364 -21.51 11.05 4.84
CA VAL A 364 -20.36 10.61 5.63
C VAL A 364 -20.60 11.02 7.07
N ASN A 365 -21.07 10.06 7.88
CA ASN A 365 -21.34 10.27 9.31
C ASN A 365 -20.22 9.75 10.23
N ASP A 366 -19.22 9.07 9.67
CA ASP A 366 -18.05 8.59 10.42
C ASP A 366 -16.77 8.76 9.59
N PRO A 367 -16.15 9.96 9.62
CA PRO A 367 -14.92 10.23 8.87
C PRO A 367 -13.71 9.40 9.33
N ALA A 368 -13.81 8.61 10.41
CA ALA A 368 -12.76 7.66 10.78
C ALA A 368 -12.65 6.51 9.77
N LYS A 369 -13.74 6.18 9.07
CA LYS A 369 -13.72 5.16 8.01
C LYS A 369 -12.94 5.66 6.79
N PRO A 370 -12.21 4.76 6.09
CA PRO A 370 -11.49 5.13 4.89
C PRO A 370 -12.45 5.53 3.77
N ILE A 371 -12.03 6.43 2.86
CA ILE A 371 -12.88 6.91 1.76
C ILE A 371 -13.47 5.79 0.90
N GLY A 372 -12.73 4.70 0.68
CA GLY A 372 -13.21 3.54 -0.06
C GLY A 372 -14.50 2.95 0.54
N HIS A 373 -14.70 3.09 1.86
CA HIS A 373 -15.93 2.67 2.49
C HIS A 373 -17.16 3.39 1.95
N TRP A 374 -17.05 4.71 1.82
CA TRP A 374 -18.11 5.60 1.38
C TRP A 374 -18.36 5.49 -0.12
N ILE A 375 -17.28 5.38 -0.91
CA ILE A 375 -17.38 5.14 -2.35
C ILE A 375 -18.19 3.88 -2.63
N GLU A 376 -17.94 2.77 -1.95
CA GLU A 376 -18.70 1.53 -2.15
C GLU A 376 -20.20 1.66 -1.78
N LEU A 377 -20.53 2.44 -0.75
CA LEU A 377 -21.93 2.67 -0.38
C LEU A 377 -22.66 3.51 -1.44
N ALA A 378 -22.00 4.57 -1.91
CA ALA A 378 -22.52 5.40 -2.99
C ALA A 378 -22.61 4.61 -4.31
N ASP A 379 -21.62 3.77 -4.63
CA ASP A 379 -21.62 2.91 -5.81
C ASP A 379 -22.74 1.86 -5.73
N SER A 380 -23.01 1.27 -4.56
CA SER A 380 -24.17 0.40 -4.37
C SER A 380 -25.50 1.12 -4.60
N ALA A 381 -25.61 2.38 -4.21
CA ALA A 381 -26.77 3.21 -4.49
C ALA A 381 -26.89 3.55 -5.98
N LEU A 382 -25.78 3.86 -6.65
CA LEU A 382 -25.72 4.08 -8.09
C LEU A 382 -26.10 2.82 -8.87
N TYR A 383 -25.63 1.64 -8.44
CA TYR A 383 -26.02 0.36 -9.02
C TYR A 383 -27.53 0.14 -8.94
N LYS A 384 -28.15 0.50 -7.80
CA LYS A 384 -29.62 0.48 -7.66
C LYS A 384 -30.27 1.45 -8.65
N ALA A 385 -29.78 2.68 -8.78
CA ALA A 385 -30.28 3.66 -9.76
C ALA A 385 -30.24 3.11 -11.20
N LYS A 386 -29.13 2.45 -11.57
CA LYS A 386 -28.96 1.82 -12.88
C LYS A 386 -29.97 0.68 -13.13
N ASN A 387 -30.34 -0.06 -12.10
CA ASN A 387 -31.30 -1.17 -12.18
C ASN A 387 -32.76 -0.73 -12.09
N THR A 388 -33.05 0.42 -11.48
CA THR A 388 -34.41 0.98 -11.36
C THR A 388 -34.85 1.79 -12.58
N GLY A 389 -34.06 1.79 -13.66
CA GLY A 389 -34.39 2.45 -14.91
C GLY A 389 -33.45 3.57 -15.33
N ARG A 390 -32.36 3.83 -14.58
CA ARG A 390 -31.43 4.95 -14.81
C ARG A 390 -32.11 6.32 -14.66
N ASN A 391 -31.40 7.41 -15.00
CA ASN A 391 -31.90 8.78 -14.88
C ASN A 391 -32.59 9.03 -13.53
N CYS A 392 -31.93 8.66 -12.44
CA CYS A 392 -32.45 8.88 -11.07
C CYS A 392 -31.32 9.03 -10.05
N VAL A 393 -31.67 9.65 -8.92
CA VAL A 393 -30.80 9.78 -7.75
C VAL A 393 -31.24 8.80 -6.67
N VAL A 394 -30.30 8.06 -6.08
CA VAL A 394 -30.58 7.10 -5.01
C VAL A 394 -29.68 7.39 -3.81
N LEU A 395 -30.29 7.49 -2.63
CA LEU A 395 -29.56 7.59 -1.36
C LEU A 395 -29.16 6.19 -0.87
N ALA A 396 -27.92 6.05 -0.41
CA ALA A 396 -27.43 4.84 0.22
C ALA A 396 -28.14 4.65 1.57
N LYS A 397 -28.85 3.52 1.73
CA LYS A 397 -29.42 3.13 3.03
C LYS A 397 -28.29 2.62 3.93
N GLN A 398 -28.10 3.25 5.08
CA GLN A 398 -27.07 2.86 6.07
C GLN A 398 -27.44 1.60 6.88
N GLN A 399 -28.55 0.92 6.59
CA GLN A 399 -28.91 -0.33 7.27
C GLN A 399 -28.08 -1.51 6.77
N GLU A 400 -27.46 -2.17 7.74
CA GLU A 400 -26.58 -3.33 7.68
C GLU A 400 -27.02 -4.36 6.64
N THR A 401 -26.21 -4.50 5.60
CA THR A 401 -25.66 -5.78 5.14
C THR A 401 -24.71 -5.44 4.00
N SER A 402 -23.45 -5.21 4.35
CA SER A 402 -22.39 -5.47 3.38
C SER A 402 -22.59 -6.91 2.94
N PHE A 403 -22.86 -7.16 1.67
CA PHE A 403 -22.52 -8.45 1.07
C PHE A 403 -21.00 -8.60 1.22
N ARG A 404 -20.53 -9.10 2.37
CA ARG A 404 -19.13 -9.45 2.54
C ARG A 404 -18.92 -10.69 1.72
N ARG A 405 -18.28 -10.55 0.56
CA ARG A 405 -17.75 -11.70 -0.16
C ARG A 405 -16.73 -12.36 0.78
N THR A 406 -17.01 -13.57 1.22
CA THR A 406 -16.07 -14.36 2.01
C THR A 406 -14.95 -14.83 1.08
N VAL A 407 -13.71 -14.49 1.42
CA VAL A 407 -12.52 -14.99 0.73
C VAL A 407 -11.87 -16.03 1.63
N LYS A 408 -11.69 -17.23 1.10
CA LYS A 408 -10.92 -18.28 1.77
C LYS A 408 -9.44 -18.03 1.50
N VAL A 409 -8.61 -18.02 2.55
CA VAL A 409 -7.16 -17.90 2.42
C VAL A 409 -6.51 -19.11 3.09
N ALA A 410 -5.77 -19.89 2.30
CA ALA A 410 -4.98 -21.02 2.76
C ALA A 410 -3.51 -20.61 2.83
N ILE A 411 -2.84 -20.88 3.95
CA ILE A 411 -1.38 -20.79 4.07
C ILE A 411 -0.87 -22.21 4.25
N VAL A 412 -0.09 -22.70 3.29
CA VAL A 412 0.41 -24.08 3.26
C VAL A 412 1.92 -24.00 3.26
N ASP A 413 2.55 -24.30 4.40
CA ASP A 413 3.99 -24.15 4.60
C ASP A 413 4.41 -25.13 5.69
N ASP A 414 5.61 -25.70 5.65
CA ASP A 414 6.07 -26.62 6.70
C ASP A 414 6.69 -25.88 7.89
N ASP A 415 7.14 -24.63 7.71
CA ASP A 415 7.70 -23.79 8.76
C ASP A 415 6.62 -23.04 9.56
N ALA A 416 6.48 -23.39 10.84
CA ALA A 416 5.51 -22.78 11.76
C ALA A 416 5.70 -21.27 11.94
N ILE A 417 6.94 -20.77 11.86
CA ILE A 417 7.23 -19.33 11.96
C ILE A 417 6.69 -18.61 10.73
N VAL A 418 6.94 -19.17 9.54
CA VAL A 418 6.44 -18.59 8.28
C VAL A 418 4.91 -18.59 8.28
N ARG A 419 4.27 -19.70 8.67
CA ARG A 419 2.80 -19.74 8.79
C ARG A 419 2.26 -18.65 9.71
N ALA A 420 2.85 -18.47 10.89
CA ALA A 420 2.41 -17.47 11.86
C ALA A 420 2.55 -16.03 11.33
N ILE A 421 3.69 -15.71 10.71
CA ILE A 421 3.96 -14.38 10.14
C ILE A 421 2.99 -14.07 9.00
N VAL A 422 2.84 -15.00 8.05
CA VAL A 422 1.95 -14.82 6.90
C VAL A 422 0.50 -14.72 7.37
N ALA A 423 0.10 -15.52 8.37
CA ALA A 423 -1.25 -15.48 8.94
C ALA A 423 -1.54 -14.11 9.57
N ASP A 424 -0.61 -13.57 10.35
CA ASP A 424 -0.73 -12.25 10.96
C ASP A 424 -0.82 -11.12 9.92
N ILE A 425 0.01 -11.16 8.87
CA ILE A 425 -0.05 -10.20 7.76
C ILE A 425 -1.43 -10.25 7.10
N VAL A 426 -1.92 -11.46 6.76
CA VAL A 426 -3.23 -11.65 6.15
C VAL A 426 -4.33 -11.14 7.08
N GLN A 427 -4.34 -11.53 8.36
CA GLN A 427 -5.35 -11.08 9.32
C GLN A 427 -5.38 -9.55 9.46
N LYS A 428 -4.22 -8.91 9.64
CA LYS A 428 -4.11 -7.44 9.78
C LYS A 428 -4.51 -6.71 8.50
N MET A 429 -4.22 -7.28 7.34
CA MET A 429 -4.62 -6.72 6.05
C MET A 429 -6.15 -6.80 5.87
N PHE A 430 -6.76 -7.95 6.15
CA PHE A 430 -8.21 -8.13 6.05
C PHE A 430 -8.97 -7.37 7.15
N ALA A 431 -8.39 -7.11 8.32
CA ALA A 431 -8.98 -6.22 9.33
C ALA A 431 -9.15 -4.78 8.82
N LYS A 432 -8.39 -4.37 7.80
CA LYS A 432 -8.45 -3.06 7.15
C LYS A 432 -9.31 -3.06 5.88
N GLU A 433 -9.72 -4.22 5.38
CA GLU A 433 -10.48 -4.40 4.14
C GLU A 433 -11.90 -4.93 4.42
N LYS A 434 -12.87 -4.63 3.56
CA LYS A 434 -14.30 -5.00 3.76
C LYS A 434 -14.67 -6.44 3.36
N MET A 435 -13.71 -7.35 3.35
CA MET A 435 -13.93 -8.75 2.99
C MET A 435 -14.09 -9.61 4.25
N ALA A 436 -14.95 -10.63 4.21
CA ALA A 436 -14.98 -11.62 5.28
C ALA A 436 -13.80 -12.59 5.04
N LEU A 437 -12.84 -12.61 5.96
CA LEU A 437 -11.72 -13.53 5.90
C LEU A 437 -12.11 -14.86 6.54
N ASP A 438 -11.96 -15.94 5.79
CA ASP A 438 -11.88 -17.30 6.33
C ASP A 438 -10.45 -17.79 6.10
N LEU A 439 -9.62 -17.77 7.15
CA LEU A 439 -8.19 -18.10 7.08
C LEU A 439 -7.94 -19.47 7.71
N ARG A 440 -7.23 -20.34 6.99
CA ARG A 440 -6.70 -21.59 7.54
C ARG A 440 -5.24 -21.81 7.17
N THR A 441 -4.51 -22.43 8.09
CA THR A 441 -3.10 -22.81 7.91
C THR A 441 -2.96 -24.32 7.86
N PHE A 442 -2.08 -24.82 6.99
CA PHE A 442 -1.80 -26.24 6.77
C PHE A 442 -0.29 -26.46 6.79
N ARG A 443 0.15 -27.59 7.36
CA ARG A 443 1.59 -27.89 7.54
C ARG A 443 2.22 -28.63 6.35
N ASP A 444 1.38 -29.18 5.47
CA ASP A 444 1.80 -29.95 4.30
C ASP A 444 0.70 -29.93 3.22
N GLY A 445 1.08 -30.26 1.98
CA GLY A 445 0.16 -30.26 0.85
C GLY A 445 -0.96 -31.30 0.94
N GLU A 446 -0.69 -32.45 1.58
CA GLU A 446 -1.68 -33.52 1.76
C GLU A 446 -2.83 -33.08 2.67
N GLN A 447 -2.52 -32.44 3.80
CA GLN A 447 -3.51 -31.89 4.73
C GLN A 447 -4.37 -30.81 4.07
N PHE A 448 -3.78 -29.98 3.21
CA PHE A 448 -4.52 -28.99 2.45
C PHE A 448 -5.47 -29.67 1.45
N MET A 449 -4.96 -30.55 0.57
CA MET A 449 -5.74 -31.17 -0.50
C MET A 449 -6.86 -32.09 -0.02
N THR A 450 -6.72 -32.69 1.17
CA THR A 450 -7.74 -33.55 1.78
C THR A 450 -8.81 -32.77 2.55
N SER A 451 -8.65 -31.46 2.74
CA SER A 451 -9.57 -30.65 3.54
C SER A 451 -10.82 -30.26 2.76
N GLU A 452 -12.01 -30.61 3.28
CA GLU A 452 -13.29 -30.15 2.72
C GLU A 452 -13.48 -28.63 2.82
N TRP A 453 -12.71 -27.95 3.67
CA TRP A 453 -12.86 -26.52 3.92
C TRP A 453 -12.60 -25.67 2.67
N HIS A 454 -11.57 -26.00 1.90
CA HIS A 454 -11.29 -25.24 0.69
C HIS A 454 -12.28 -25.59 -0.42
N GLN A 455 -12.95 -26.75 -0.36
CA GLN A 455 -13.94 -27.19 -1.34
C GLN A 455 -15.18 -26.29 -1.30
N GLY A 456 -15.71 -25.89 -2.46
CA GLY A 456 -16.82 -24.94 -2.55
C GLY A 456 -16.73 -24.03 -3.78
N LYS A 457 -17.62 -23.03 -3.84
CA LYS A 457 -17.67 -22.05 -4.95
C LYS A 457 -16.97 -20.74 -4.62
N GLU A 458 -16.50 -20.56 -3.38
CA GLU A 458 -15.87 -19.33 -2.95
C GLU A 458 -14.46 -19.16 -3.58
N PRO A 459 -14.04 -17.92 -3.87
CA PRO A 459 -12.67 -17.64 -4.26
C PRO A 459 -11.70 -18.05 -3.14
N CYS A 460 -10.61 -18.70 -3.51
CA CYS A 460 -9.61 -19.22 -2.57
C CYS A 460 -8.21 -18.72 -2.95
N LEU A 461 -7.57 -17.96 -2.06
CA LEU A 461 -6.16 -17.59 -2.19
C LEU A 461 -5.33 -18.64 -1.46
N VAL A 462 -4.31 -19.21 -2.12
CA VAL A 462 -3.41 -20.20 -1.57
C VAL A 462 -2.00 -19.62 -1.58
N ILE A 463 -1.45 -19.39 -0.39
CA ILE A 463 -0.04 -19.04 -0.20
C ILE A 463 0.68 -20.35 0.11
N LEU A 464 1.53 -20.79 -0.82
CA LEU A 464 1.98 -22.18 -0.92
C LEU A 464 3.49 -22.26 -0.91
N ASP A 465 4.07 -22.97 0.05
CA ASP A 465 5.49 -23.27 0.04
C ASP A 465 5.85 -24.19 -1.13
N GLY A 466 6.93 -23.85 -1.83
CA GLY A 466 7.45 -24.60 -2.96
C GLY A 466 8.31 -25.80 -2.59
N VAL A 467 8.64 -26.01 -1.30
CA VAL A 467 9.31 -27.23 -0.83
C VAL A 467 8.67 -27.67 0.48
N MET A 468 7.91 -28.77 0.45
CA MET A 468 7.25 -29.31 1.64
C MET A 468 7.37 -30.83 1.72
N PRO A 469 7.34 -31.43 2.93
CA PRO A 469 7.28 -32.86 3.10
C PRO A 469 5.94 -33.45 2.62
N LYS A 470 5.96 -34.75 2.29
CA LYS A 470 4.84 -35.57 1.80
C LYS A 470 4.29 -35.20 0.42
N MET A 471 3.89 -33.95 0.21
CA MET A 471 3.39 -33.44 -1.07
C MET A 471 3.99 -32.06 -1.32
N ASP A 472 4.75 -31.95 -2.41
CA ASP A 472 5.47 -30.73 -2.76
C ASP A 472 4.52 -29.64 -3.26
N GLY A 473 4.89 -28.36 -3.12
CA GLY A 473 4.06 -27.23 -3.56
C GLY A 473 3.74 -27.26 -5.05
N LEU A 474 4.69 -27.72 -5.89
CA LEU A 474 4.44 -27.89 -7.32
C LEU A 474 3.41 -28.99 -7.62
N GLU A 475 3.36 -30.05 -6.80
CA GLU A 475 2.37 -31.11 -6.93
C GLU A 475 0.97 -30.62 -6.53
N VAL A 476 0.88 -29.85 -5.43
CA VAL A 476 -0.36 -29.19 -5.00
C VAL A 476 -0.87 -28.25 -6.10
N LEU A 477 0.00 -27.38 -6.64
CA LEU A 477 -0.35 -26.46 -7.73
C LEU A 477 -0.88 -27.23 -8.96
N GLN A 478 -0.18 -28.28 -9.38
CA GLN A 478 -0.60 -29.09 -10.52
C GLN A 478 -1.96 -29.76 -10.28
N GLN A 479 -2.21 -30.29 -9.08
CA GLN A 479 -3.50 -30.86 -8.73
C GLN A 479 -4.62 -29.80 -8.73
N LEU A 480 -4.39 -28.62 -8.16
CA LEU A 480 -5.36 -27.52 -8.20
C LEU A 480 -5.69 -27.08 -9.63
N ARG A 481 -4.69 -27.00 -10.52
CA ARG A 481 -4.89 -26.60 -11.92
C ARG A 481 -5.60 -27.64 -12.77
N ASN A 482 -5.54 -28.92 -12.38
CA ASN A 482 -6.27 -30.00 -13.02
C ASN A 482 -7.76 -30.10 -12.56
N GLN A 483 -8.19 -29.32 -11.56
CA GLN A 483 -9.59 -29.28 -11.14
C GLN A 483 -10.46 -28.49 -12.15
N LYS A 484 -11.73 -28.88 -12.28
CA LYS A 484 -12.69 -28.23 -13.21
C LYS A 484 -12.96 -26.75 -12.85
N ASP A 485 -12.77 -26.38 -11.59
CA ASP A 485 -12.97 -25.06 -11.01
C ASP A 485 -11.64 -24.35 -10.69
N SER A 486 -10.54 -24.73 -11.35
CA SER A 486 -9.18 -24.23 -11.08
C SER A 486 -9.04 -22.70 -11.09
N SER A 487 -9.90 -21.99 -11.81
CA SER A 487 -9.90 -20.53 -11.92
C SER A 487 -10.26 -19.80 -10.61
N ARG A 488 -10.90 -20.48 -9.66
CA ARG A 488 -11.23 -19.88 -8.35
C ARG A 488 -10.05 -19.80 -7.41
N TYR A 489 -9.01 -20.60 -7.66
CA TYR A 489 -7.80 -20.63 -6.85
C TYR A 489 -6.78 -19.62 -7.38
N LYS A 490 -6.37 -18.69 -6.54
CA LYS A 490 -5.18 -17.87 -6.78
C LYS A 490 -4.03 -18.42 -5.97
N VAL A 491 -2.88 -18.66 -6.59
CA VAL A 491 -1.74 -19.31 -5.93
C VAL A 491 -0.51 -18.40 -5.95
N ILE A 492 -0.02 -18.04 -4.76
CA ILE A 492 1.27 -17.38 -4.55
C ILE A 492 2.26 -18.42 -4.04
N MET A 493 3.32 -18.69 -4.79
CA MET A 493 4.36 -19.63 -4.38
C MET A 493 5.39 -18.93 -3.49
N LEU A 494 5.68 -19.45 -2.31
CA LEU A 494 6.79 -19.05 -1.45
C LEU A 494 7.90 -20.10 -1.55
N THR A 495 8.99 -19.86 -2.27
CA THR A 495 10.01 -20.89 -2.53
C THR A 495 11.37 -20.54 -1.92
N ALA A 496 12.03 -21.51 -1.31
CA ALA A 496 13.44 -21.40 -0.94
C ALA A 496 14.39 -21.57 -2.15
N ARG A 497 13.88 -22.05 -3.29
CA ARG A 497 14.67 -22.26 -4.51
C ARG A 497 14.88 -20.93 -5.23
N LYS A 498 16.14 -20.56 -5.42
CA LYS A 498 16.55 -19.32 -6.12
C LYS A 498 16.87 -19.53 -7.60
N SER A 499 16.70 -20.76 -8.12
CA SER A 499 17.04 -21.04 -9.52
C SER A 499 15.96 -20.50 -10.45
N GLU A 500 16.37 -19.84 -11.53
CA GLU A 500 15.45 -19.32 -12.56
C GLU A 500 14.58 -20.43 -13.16
N ASN A 501 15.09 -21.66 -13.22
CA ASN A 501 14.37 -22.82 -13.73
C ASN A 501 13.20 -23.26 -12.82
N ASP A 502 13.37 -23.23 -11.50
CA ASP A 502 12.29 -23.57 -10.56
C ASP A 502 11.17 -22.53 -10.58
N ILE A 503 11.53 -21.25 -10.75
CA ILE A 503 10.58 -20.14 -10.88
C ILE A 503 9.81 -20.25 -12.20
N ALA A 504 10.51 -20.46 -13.32
CA ALA A 504 9.89 -20.64 -14.62
C ALA A 504 8.90 -21.81 -14.62
N ARG A 505 9.31 -22.94 -14.02
CA ARG A 505 8.45 -24.12 -13.88
C ARG A 505 7.18 -23.86 -13.06
N ALA A 506 7.27 -23.08 -11.98
CA ALA A 506 6.09 -22.72 -11.19
C ALA A 506 5.09 -21.87 -11.99
N LEU A 507 5.59 -20.94 -12.81
CA LEU A 507 4.76 -20.12 -13.69
C LEU A 507 4.16 -20.94 -14.84
N GLU A 508 4.92 -21.86 -15.45
CA GLU A 508 4.42 -22.79 -16.48
C GLU A 508 3.30 -23.70 -15.96
N LEU A 509 3.40 -24.14 -14.70
CA LEU A 509 2.36 -24.90 -14.01
C LEU A 509 1.18 -24.02 -13.57
N GLY A 510 1.20 -22.73 -13.86
CA GLY A 510 0.09 -21.81 -13.68
C GLY A 510 0.01 -21.16 -12.31
N ALA A 511 1.12 -20.97 -11.59
CA ALA A 511 1.16 -20.09 -10.42
C ALA A 511 0.77 -18.65 -10.82
N ASP A 512 0.00 -17.95 -9.98
CA ASP A 512 -0.41 -16.56 -10.27
C ASP A 512 0.66 -15.55 -9.84
N ASP A 513 1.47 -15.90 -8.84
CA ASP A 513 2.65 -15.13 -8.41
C ASP A 513 3.65 -16.04 -7.69
N TYR A 514 4.88 -15.55 -7.48
CA TYR A 514 5.89 -16.23 -6.67
C TYR A 514 6.76 -15.23 -5.88
N MET A 515 7.35 -15.71 -4.80
CA MET A 515 8.32 -15.00 -3.97
C MET A 515 9.40 -15.97 -3.46
N THR A 516 10.63 -15.47 -3.32
CA THR A 516 11.73 -16.27 -2.76
C THR A 516 11.87 -16.04 -1.25
N LYS A 517 12.14 -17.10 -0.49
CA LYS A 517 12.44 -17.04 0.94
C LYS A 517 13.96 -16.76 1.16
N PRO A 518 14.34 -15.93 2.15
CA PRO A 518 13.47 -15.10 2.99
C PRO A 518 12.90 -13.90 2.19
N PHE A 519 11.65 -13.53 2.46
CA PHE A 519 10.95 -12.46 1.73
C PHE A 519 10.75 -11.19 2.58
N LYS A 520 10.69 -10.02 1.92
CA LYS A 520 10.30 -8.78 2.60
C LYS A 520 8.79 -8.80 2.90
N LEU A 521 8.42 -8.51 4.14
CA LEU A 521 7.03 -8.62 4.61
C LEU A 521 6.08 -7.66 3.89
N LEU A 522 6.52 -6.41 3.66
CA LEU A 522 5.77 -5.41 2.91
C LEU A 522 5.55 -5.82 1.43
N GLU A 523 6.52 -6.51 0.84
CA GLU A 523 6.40 -7.01 -0.53
C GLU A 523 5.35 -8.13 -0.61
N LEU A 524 5.36 -9.06 0.35
CA LEU A 524 4.35 -10.10 0.44
C LEU A 524 2.95 -9.51 0.63
N GLU A 525 2.80 -8.53 1.52
CA GLU A 525 1.53 -7.82 1.72
C GLU A 525 1.01 -7.18 0.42
N ALA A 526 1.90 -6.50 -0.32
CA ALA A 526 1.52 -5.85 -1.58
C ALA A 526 1.06 -6.85 -2.65
N ARG A 527 1.72 -8.02 -2.74
CA ARG A 527 1.38 -9.09 -3.70
C ARG A 527 0.07 -9.77 -3.34
N ILE A 528 -0.15 -10.07 -2.07
CA ILE A 528 -1.43 -10.60 -1.58
C ILE A 528 -2.56 -9.62 -1.94
N ARG A 529 -2.39 -8.33 -1.64
CA ARG A 529 -3.39 -7.29 -2.00
C ARG A 529 -3.65 -7.22 -3.49
N HIS A 530 -2.60 -7.35 -4.32
CA HIS A 530 -2.76 -7.37 -5.78
C HIS A 530 -3.56 -8.58 -6.25
N MET A 531 -3.32 -9.77 -5.68
CA MET A 531 -4.08 -10.98 -5.99
C MET A 531 -5.55 -10.85 -5.60
N LEU A 532 -5.84 -10.34 -4.39
CA LEU A 532 -7.22 -10.16 -3.92
C LEU A 532 -8.03 -9.24 -4.84
N LYS A 533 -7.43 -8.15 -5.34
CA LYS A 533 -8.10 -7.26 -6.32
C LYS A 533 -8.47 -7.95 -7.64
N ARG A 534 -7.72 -8.99 -8.05
CA ARG A 534 -7.96 -9.76 -9.28
C ARG A 534 -8.90 -10.94 -9.07
N MET A 535 -9.29 -11.21 -7.82
CA MET A 535 -10.33 -12.18 -7.47
C MET A 535 -11.73 -11.57 -7.51
N ASN A 536 -11.83 -10.24 -7.71
CA ASN A 536 -13.09 -9.50 -7.81
C ASN A 536 -13.85 -9.80 -9.10
#